data_AF-A0A0D6PKN5-F1
#
_entry.id   AF-A0A0D6PKN5-F1
#
_cell.length_a   1.000
_cell.length_b   1.000
_cell.length_c   1.000
_cell.angle_alpha   90.00
_cell.angle_beta   90.00
_cell.angle_gamma   90.00
#
_symmetry.space_group_name_H-M   'P 1'
#
loop_
_entity.id
_entity.type
_entity.pdbx_description
1 polymer ?
#
loop_
_entity_poly.entity_id
_entity_poly.type
_entity_poly.pdbx_seq_one_letter_code
_entity_poly.pdbx_strand_id
1 'polypeptide(L)'
;MKFSYPARTLGALAILAGFAAPALAYTGQDLAGGTKISIDAARATALKAQPGTIADEELEKESGGSGLRYSFDIKSGAATHEVGVDAVTGAVLENSVEGPNAD
;
A
#
# COMPACT_ATOMS: atom_id res chain seq x y z
N MET A 1 8.05 -22.61 4.69
CA MET A 1 6.66 -22.31 5.12
C MET A 1 6.07 -21.43 4.03
N LYS A 2 5.11 -21.95 3.26
CA LYS A 2 4.47 -21.24 2.13
C LYS A 2 3.34 -20.41 2.71
N PHE A 3 3.55 -19.10 2.86
CA PHE A 3 2.44 -18.19 3.13
C PHE A 3 1.66 -18.06 1.82
N SER A 4 0.54 -18.75 1.74
CA SER A 4 -0.43 -18.61 0.66
C SER A 4 -1.30 -17.43 1.05
N TYR A 5 -1.15 -16.30 0.37
CA TYR A 5 -2.08 -15.18 0.48
C TYR A 5 -3.25 -15.41 -0.49
N PRO A 6 -4.51 -15.27 -0.06
CA PRO A 6 -5.65 -15.25 -0.99
C PRO A 6 -5.57 -13.97 -1.81
N ALA A 7 -5.71 -14.09 -3.14
CA ALA A 7 -5.81 -12.97 -4.06
C ALA A 7 -6.90 -12.01 -3.57
N ARG A 8 -6.48 -10.82 -3.13
CA ARG A 8 -7.36 -9.67 -2.91
C ARG A 8 -7.67 -9.05 -4.27
N THR A 9 -8.73 -8.25 -4.34
CA THR A 9 -9.22 -7.61 -5.56
C THR A 9 -9.32 -6.10 -5.31
N LEU A 10 -8.20 -5.39 -5.43
CA LEU A 10 -7.92 -3.95 -5.26
C LEU A 10 -8.11 -3.13 -6.56
N GLY A 11 -9.35 -2.93 -7.01
CA GLY A 11 -9.63 -2.34 -8.33
C GLY A 11 -8.82 -1.07 -8.68
N ALA A 12 -8.01 -1.13 -9.74
CA ALA A 12 -7.23 -0.02 -10.28
C ALA A 12 -8.13 1.15 -10.71
N LEU A 13 -8.09 2.24 -9.94
CA LEU A 13 -8.61 3.54 -10.37
C LEU A 13 -7.55 4.33 -11.13
N ALA A 14 -7.61 4.25 -12.46
CA ALA A 14 -6.90 5.17 -13.34
C ALA A 14 -7.49 6.59 -13.25
N ILE A 15 -6.74 7.58 -12.75
CA ILE A 15 -7.10 9.01 -12.89
C ILE A 15 -5.92 9.81 -13.43
N LEU A 16 -6.15 10.42 -14.60
CA LEU A 16 -5.29 11.38 -15.29
C LEU A 16 -5.49 12.81 -14.74
N ALA A 17 -4.37 13.45 -14.39
CA ALA A 17 -4.02 14.89 -14.43
C ALA A 17 -4.94 15.97 -13.79
N GLY A 18 -4.38 16.72 -12.81
CA GLY A 18 -4.88 18.05 -12.41
C GLY A 18 -4.25 18.61 -11.13
N PHE A 19 -3.69 19.82 -11.22
CA PHE A 19 -2.87 20.52 -10.20
C PHE A 19 -3.71 21.15 -9.07
N ALA A 20 -3.47 20.73 -7.82
CA ALA A 20 -3.63 21.45 -6.54
C ALA A 20 -3.61 20.36 -5.47
N ALA A 21 -2.52 20.21 -4.69
CA ALA A 21 -2.34 19.08 -3.76
C ALA A 21 -3.58 18.89 -2.86
N PRO A 22 -4.48 17.95 -3.17
CA PRO A 22 -5.44 17.51 -2.19
C PRO A 22 -4.59 16.68 -1.21
N ALA A 23 -4.90 16.69 0.08
CA ALA A 23 -4.59 15.49 0.85
C ALA A 23 -5.34 14.37 0.12
N LEU A 24 -4.64 13.57 -0.69
CA LEU A 24 -5.26 12.51 -1.48
C LEU A 24 -5.92 11.60 -0.45
N ALA A 25 -7.25 11.63 -0.44
CA ALA A 25 -8.00 10.71 0.38
C ALA A 25 -7.73 9.32 -0.20
N TYR A 26 -7.08 8.49 0.58
CA TYR A 26 -6.76 7.11 0.22
C TYR A 26 -7.89 6.19 0.69
N THR A 27 -8.07 5.07 0.00
CA THR A 27 -9.09 4.08 0.38
C THR A 27 -8.86 3.63 1.82
N GLY A 28 -9.92 3.63 2.63
CA GLY A 28 -9.84 3.18 4.02
C GLY A 28 -9.28 4.20 5.01
N GLN A 29 -9.19 5.49 4.65
CA GLN A 29 -8.83 6.57 5.58
C GLN A 29 -9.71 6.60 6.87
N ASP A 30 -10.96 6.12 6.82
CA ASP A 30 -11.81 5.96 8.01
C ASP A 30 -11.22 5.02 9.08
N LEU A 31 -10.29 4.14 8.69
CA LEU A 31 -9.56 3.25 9.59
C LEU A 31 -8.38 3.93 10.29
N ALA A 32 -8.05 5.18 9.93
CA ALA A 32 -6.88 5.89 10.45
C ALA A 32 -6.87 6.02 11.98
N GLY A 33 -8.04 5.99 12.64
CA GLY A 33 -8.13 5.98 14.11
C GLY A 33 -7.46 4.77 14.78
N GLY A 34 -7.22 3.69 14.05
CA GLY A 34 -6.52 2.50 14.54
C GLY A 34 -5.01 2.50 14.32
N THR A 35 -4.47 3.44 13.57
CA THR A 35 -3.04 3.46 13.20
C THR A 35 -2.19 4.11 14.29
N LYS A 36 -0.90 3.76 14.34
CA LYS A 36 0.10 4.44 15.19
C LYS A 36 1.18 5.14 14.39
N ILE A 37 1.29 4.85 13.10
CA ILE A 37 2.14 5.59 12.18
C ILE A 37 1.29 6.35 11.16
N SER A 38 1.77 7.52 10.75
CA SER A 38 1.16 8.25 9.65
C SER A 38 1.38 7.51 8.32
N ILE A 39 0.49 7.78 7.37
CA ILE A 39 0.68 7.29 6.00
C ILE A 39 2.00 7.81 5.41
N ASP A 40 2.43 9.04 5.73
CA ASP A 40 3.73 9.58 5.28
C ASP A 40 4.93 8.73 5.76
N ALA A 41 4.89 8.27 7.01
CA ALA A 41 5.92 7.40 7.55
C ALA A 41 5.89 6.01 6.87
N ALA A 42 4.68 5.50 6.60
CA ALA A 42 4.51 4.25 5.87
C ALA A 42 5.00 4.36 4.41
N ARG A 43 4.71 5.46 3.70
CA ARG A 43 5.24 5.74 2.34
C ARG A 43 6.77 5.75 2.34
N ALA A 44 7.39 6.41 3.31
CA ALA A 44 8.84 6.45 3.42
C ALA A 44 9.44 5.05 3.63
N THR A 45 8.80 4.23 4.48
CA THR A 45 9.18 2.83 4.67
C THR A 45 9.01 2.01 3.38
N ALA A 46 7.89 2.18 2.69
CA ALA A 46 7.57 1.46 1.46
C ALA A 46 8.57 1.81 0.33
N LEU A 47 8.83 3.10 0.10
CA LEU A 47 9.81 3.57 -0.89
C LEU A 47 11.25 3.17 -0.55
N LYS A 48 11.56 2.99 0.74
CA LYS A 48 12.85 2.44 1.16
C LYS A 48 12.96 0.95 0.87
N ALA A 49 11.86 0.20 1.03
CA ALA A 49 11.81 -1.23 0.74
C ALA A 49 11.78 -1.52 -0.77
N GLN A 50 11.12 -0.66 -1.54
CA GLN A 50 11.06 -0.73 -2.99
C GLN A 50 11.14 0.68 -3.60
N PRO A 51 12.30 1.07 -4.18
CA PRO A 51 12.43 2.34 -4.88
C PRO A 51 11.53 2.40 -6.12
N GLY A 52 10.79 3.50 -6.25
CA GLY A 52 9.91 3.72 -7.39
C GLY A 52 9.00 4.93 -7.18
N THR A 53 7.86 4.92 -7.86
CA THR A 53 6.80 5.92 -7.69
C THR A 53 5.54 5.25 -7.17
N ILE A 54 5.02 5.71 -6.03
CA ILE A 54 3.73 5.26 -5.51
C ILE A 54 2.64 5.68 -6.51
N ALA A 55 1.94 4.69 -7.05
CA ALA A 55 0.84 4.83 -7.98
C ALA A 55 -0.52 4.74 -7.29
N ASP A 56 -0.61 3.95 -6.21
CA ASP A 56 -1.78 3.87 -5.36
C ASP A 56 -1.40 3.62 -3.89
N GLU A 57 -2.31 3.99 -2.99
CA GLU A 57 -2.16 3.75 -1.56
C GLU A 57 -3.51 3.51 -0.88
N GLU A 58 -3.54 2.55 0.04
CA GLU A 58 -4.73 2.19 0.81
C GLU A 58 -4.41 1.91 2.27
N LEU A 59 -5.41 1.95 3.14
CA LEU A 59 -5.37 1.41 4.49
C LEU A 59 -6.45 0.35 4.65
N GLU A 60 -6.05 -0.86 4.97
CA GLU A 60 -6.96 -2.00 5.03
C GLU A 60 -6.86 -2.77 6.35
N LYS A 61 -7.92 -3.54 6.64
CA LYS A 61 -7.85 -4.60 7.65
C LYS A 61 -7.45 -5.89 6.96
N GLU A 62 -6.26 -6.37 7.30
CA GLU A 62 -5.71 -7.60 6.76
C GLU A 62 -5.09 -8.45 7.88
N SER A 63 -5.17 -9.77 7.75
CA SER A 63 -4.47 -10.69 8.65
C SER A 63 -2.95 -10.58 8.52
N GLY A 64 -2.26 -10.48 9.65
CA GLY A 64 -0.81 -10.29 9.70
C GLY A 64 -0.47 -9.00 10.44
N GLY A 65 0.70 -8.96 11.09
CA GLY A 65 1.11 -7.84 11.92
C GLY A 65 0.06 -7.47 12.97
N SER A 66 -0.28 -6.19 13.05
CA SER A 66 -1.28 -5.60 13.95
C SER A 66 -2.73 -5.74 13.49
N GLY A 67 -2.97 -6.28 12.28
CA GLY A 67 -4.32 -6.35 11.70
C GLY A 67 -4.73 -5.10 10.91
N LEU A 68 -3.85 -4.10 10.81
CA LEU A 68 -4.01 -2.91 9.96
C LEU A 68 -2.76 -2.74 9.09
N ARG A 69 -2.96 -2.57 7.79
CA ARG A 69 -1.89 -2.48 6.79
C ARG A 69 -2.13 -1.27 5.90
N TYR A 70 -1.09 -0.45 5.70
CA TYR A 70 -1.02 0.42 4.53
C TYR A 70 -0.50 -0.41 3.36
N SER A 71 -1.21 -0.44 2.23
CA SER A 71 -0.72 -1.05 1.00
C SER A 71 -0.30 0.05 0.02
N PHE A 72 0.78 -0.19 -0.72
CA PHE A 72 1.33 0.75 -1.69
C PHE A 72 1.68 0.03 -2.99
N ASP A 73 1.12 0.49 -4.09
CA ASP A 73 1.53 0.05 -5.42
C ASP A 73 2.66 0.94 -5.91
N ILE A 74 3.84 0.36 -6.07
CA ILE A 74 5.06 1.09 -6.44
C ILE A 74 5.49 0.69 -7.84
N LYS A 75 5.40 1.63 -8.77
CA LYS A 75 5.94 1.48 -10.12
C LYS A 75 7.46 1.55 -10.08
N SER A 76 8.12 0.46 -10.50
CA SER A 76 9.56 0.35 -10.62
C SER A 76 9.92 -0.23 -11.98
N GLY A 77 10.30 0.64 -12.91
CA GLY A 77 10.54 0.26 -14.31
C GLY A 77 9.27 -0.24 -15.00
N ALA A 78 9.29 -1.47 -15.48
CA ALA A 78 8.17 -2.11 -16.19
C ALA A 78 7.23 -2.93 -15.27
N ALA A 79 7.53 -3.01 -13.99
CA ALA A 79 6.75 -3.74 -13.01
C ALA A 79 6.10 -2.79 -11.99
N THR A 80 4.93 -3.17 -11.51
CA THR A 80 4.36 -2.64 -10.26
C THR A 80 4.68 -3.63 -9.15
N HIS A 81 4.97 -3.11 -7.96
CA HIS A 81 5.22 -3.90 -6.78
C HIS A 81 4.26 -3.48 -5.69
N GLU A 82 3.60 -4.46 -5.08
CA GLU A 82 2.80 -4.22 -3.88
C GLU A 82 3.72 -4.25 -2.65
N VAL A 83 3.65 -3.21 -1.82
CA VAL A 83 4.38 -3.11 -0.55
C VAL A 83 3.42 -2.83 0.59
N GLY A 84 3.16 -3.85 1.41
CA GLY A 84 2.37 -3.74 2.63
C GLY A 84 3.20 -3.33 3.84
N VAL A 85 2.81 -2.28 4.54
CA VAL A 85 3.42 -1.78 5.79
C VAL A 85 2.42 -1.84 6.93
N ASP A 86 2.81 -2.44 8.06
CA ASP A 86 2.00 -2.47 9.26
C ASP A 86 1.71 -1.06 9.77
N ALA A 87 0.43 -0.70 9.89
CA ALA A 87 0.01 0.66 10.22
C ALA A 87 0.20 1.04 11.70
N VAL A 88 0.64 0.09 12.53
CA VAL A 88 0.93 0.28 13.96
C VAL A 88 2.43 0.22 14.23
N THR A 89 3.14 -0.74 13.63
CA THR A 89 4.56 -0.99 13.92
C THR A 89 5.51 -0.41 12.88
N GLY A 90 5.03 -0.13 11.66
CA GLY A 90 5.87 0.28 10.53
C GLY A 90 6.71 -0.84 9.94
N ALA A 91 6.48 -2.10 10.34
CA ALA A 91 7.16 -3.24 9.75
C ALA A 91 6.66 -3.48 8.30
N VAL A 92 7.58 -3.79 7.40
CA VAL A 92 7.23 -4.27 6.06
C VAL A 92 6.67 -5.68 6.19
N LEU A 93 5.42 -5.87 5.78
CA LEU A 93 4.69 -7.14 5.80
C LEU A 93 4.72 -7.82 4.42
N GLU A 94 4.83 -7.03 3.35
CA GLU A 94 4.84 -7.50 1.97
C GLU A 94 5.76 -6.64 1.08
N ASN A 95 6.40 -7.28 0.11
CA ASN A 95 7.08 -6.65 -1.01
C ASN A 95 7.15 -7.69 -2.14
N SER A 96 6.20 -7.63 -3.07
CA SER A 96 6.00 -8.62 -4.13
C SER A 96 5.81 -7.91 -5.47
N VAL A 97 6.14 -8.57 -6.58
CA VAL A 97 5.72 -8.07 -7.90
C VAL A 97 4.21 -8.27 -7.99
N GLU A 98 3.50 -7.24 -8.41
CA GLU A 98 2.06 -7.30 -8.58
C GLU A 98 1.71 -8.38 -9.63
N GLY A 99 0.71 -9.21 -9.31
CA GLY A 99 0.37 -10.36 -10.15
C GLY A 99 -0.23 -9.97 -11.51
N PRO A 100 -0.40 -10.92 -12.45
CA PRO A 100 -1.15 -10.68 -13.69
C PRO A 100 -2.66 -10.46 -13.47
N ASN A 101 -3.14 -10.68 -12.25
CA ASN A 101 -4.41 -10.16 -11.75
C ASN A 101 -4.09 -9.03 -10.77
N ALA A 102 -3.25 -8.10 -11.22
CA ALA A 102 -3.14 -6.77 -10.65
C ALA A 102 -4.53 -6.16 -10.77
N ASP A 103 -5.01 -5.68 -9.65
CA ASP A 103 -6.40 -5.31 -9.54
C ASP A 103 -6.67 -3.95 -10.17
#